data_AF-A0A382DE13-F1
#
_entry.id   AF-A0A382DE13-F1
#
_cell.length_a   1.000
_cell.length_b   1.000
_cell.length_c   1.000
_cell.angle_alpha   90.00
_cell.angle_beta   90.00
_cell.angle_gamma   90.00
#
_symmetry.space_group_name_H-M   'P 1'
#
loop_
_entity.id
_entity.type
_entity.pdbx_description
1 polymer ?
#
loop_
_entity_poly.entity_id
_entity_poly.type
_entity_poly.pdbx_seq_one_letter_code
_entity_poly.pdbx_strand_id
1 'polypeptide(L)'
;VKYVSTRGSAPEKNFSGALLTGLADDGGLYVPDEWPSLKGSGSGDYLETAFEVMNLFTAESLNQVTLKKIIDEAYESFDVQEVVPLIELDEQIFLMELF
;
A
#
# COMPACT_ATOMS: atom_id res chain seq x y z
N VAL A 1 1.49 -12.22 -6.31
CA VAL A 1 0.09 -11.84 -6.00
C VAL A 1 -0.58 -11.40 -7.28
N LYS A 2 -1.73 -12.00 -7.60
CA LYS A 2 -2.56 -11.55 -8.71
C LYS A 2 -3.72 -10.71 -8.19
N TYR A 3 -4.39 -10.01 -9.08
CA TYR A 3 -5.53 -9.16 -8.79
C TYR A 3 -6.74 -9.67 -9.56
N VAL A 4 -7.83 -9.89 -8.83
CA VAL A 4 -9.11 -10.38 -9.32
C VAL A 4 -10.17 -9.31 -9.17
N SER A 5 -11.17 -9.30 -10.06
CA SER A 5 -12.33 -8.44 -9.85
C SER A 5 -13.21 -8.98 -8.73
N THR A 6 -13.69 -8.07 -7.90
CA THR A 6 -14.75 -8.31 -6.90
C THR A 6 -16.06 -8.85 -7.50
N ARG A 7 -16.26 -8.77 -8.83
CA ARG A 7 -17.40 -9.36 -9.55
C ARG A 7 -17.07 -10.65 -10.30
N GLY A 8 -15.80 -11.08 -10.24
CA GLY A 8 -15.33 -12.39 -10.69
C GLY A 8 -15.35 -12.64 -12.21
N SER A 9 -15.67 -11.64 -13.03
CA SER A 9 -15.87 -11.83 -14.48
C SER A 9 -14.79 -11.13 -15.32
N ALA A 10 -13.98 -10.24 -14.73
CA ALA A 10 -12.83 -9.63 -15.40
C ALA A 10 -11.59 -10.55 -15.38
N PRO A 11 -10.70 -10.46 -16.38
CA PRO A 11 -9.43 -11.17 -16.37
C PRO A 11 -8.58 -10.84 -15.14
N GLU A 12 -7.86 -11.84 -14.63
CA GLU A 12 -6.83 -11.64 -13.60
C GLU A 12 -5.72 -10.75 -14.14
N LYS A 13 -5.18 -9.86 -13.29
CA LYS A 13 -4.06 -8.98 -13.63
C LYS A 13 -2.95 -9.06 -12.59
N ASN A 14 -1.75 -8.64 -12.95
CA ASN A 14 -0.73 -8.28 -11.96
C ASN A 14 -0.98 -6.86 -11.44
N PHE A 15 -0.19 -6.39 -10.46
CA PHE A 15 -0.35 -5.07 -9.87
C PHE A 15 -0.32 -3.95 -10.92
N SER A 16 0.67 -3.91 -11.82
CA SER A 16 0.74 -2.87 -12.87
C SER A 16 -0.49 -2.88 -13.78
N GLY A 17 -0.98 -4.07 -14.13
CA GLY A 17 -2.19 -4.22 -14.94
C GLY A 17 -3.43 -3.69 -14.22
N ALA A 18 -3.60 -4.02 -12.94
CA ALA A 18 -4.70 -3.51 -12.13
C ALA A 18 -4.63 -1.98 -11.97
N LEU A 19 -3.44 -1.45 -11.63
CA LEU A 19 -3.18 -0.03 -11.43
C LEU A 19 -3.52 0.81 -12.67
N LEU A 20 -3.06 0.38 -13.85
CA LEU A 20 -3.29 1.10 -15.11
C LEU A 20 -4.72 0.97 -15.63
N THR A 21 -5.42 -0.11 -15.26
CA THR A 21 -6.83 -0.31 -15.64
C THR A 21 -7.77 0.54 -14.77
N GLY A 22 -7.44 0.68 -13.48
CA GLY A 22 -8.31 1.35 -12.51
C GLY A 22 -9.54 0.48 -12.19
N LEU A 23 -10.67 0.76 -12.86
CA LEU A 23 -11.91 0.00 -12.69
C LEU A 23 -11.89 -1.27 -13.55
N ALA A 24 -12.24 -2.43 -12.99
CA ALA A 24 -12.27 -3.67 -13.75
C ALA A 24 -13.31 -3.63 -14.88
N ASP A 25 -13.08 -4.41 -15.94
CA ASP A 25 -13.93 -4.42 -17.15
C ASP A 25 -15.39 -4.80 -16.87
N ASP A 26 -15.64 -5.54 -15.79
CA ASP A 26 -16.98 -5.94 -15.33
C ASP A 26 -17.62 -4.92 -14.36
N GLY A 27 -17.00 -3.74 -14.20
CA GLY A 27 -17.41 -2.68 -13.28
C GLY A 27 -17.13 -2.97 -11.81
N GLY A 28 -16.35 -4.02 -11.50
CA GLY A 28 -15.86 -4.30 -10.16
C GLY A 28 -14.56 -3.55 -9.82
N LEU A 29 -14.12 -3.70 -8.58
CA LEU A 29 -12.79 -3.28 -8.11
C LEU A 29 -11.82 -4.45 -8.13
N TYR A 30 -10.54 -4.18 -8.43
CA TYR A 30 -9.46 -5.15 -8.30
C TYR A 30 -9.02 -5.30 -6.84
N VAL A 31 -8.94 -6.53 -6.36
CA VAL A 31 -8.42 -6.92 -5.05
C VAL A 31 -7.42 -8.06 -5.23
N PRO A 32 -6.44 -8.26 -4.32
CA PRO A 32 -5.54 -9.38 -4.43
C PRO A 32 -6.30 -10.72 -4.32
N ASP A 33 -5.82 -11.73 -5.03
CA ASP A 33 -6.39 -13.09 -5.00
C ASP A 33 -6.20 -13.78 -3.64
N GLU A 34 -5.15 -13.40 -2.92
CA GLU A 34 -4.88 -13.79 -1.55
C GLU A 34 -4.34 -12.59 -0.75
N TRP A 35 -4.62 -12.53 0.54
CA TRP A 35 -4.09 -11.48 1.41
C TRP A 35 -2.69 -11.85 1.91
N PRO A 36 -1.62 -11.16 1.48
CA PRO A 36 -0.28 -11.42 1.99
C PRO A 36 -0.20 -11.12 3.49
N SER A 37 0.62 -11.88 4.20
CA SER A 37 0.84 -11.70 5.64
C SER A 37 2.20 -11.06 5.89
N LEU A 38 2.20 -9.98 6.68
CA LEU A 38 3.43 -9.41 7.23
C LEU A 38 3.93 -10.31 8.38
N LYS A 39 5.23 -10.61 8.40
CA LYS A 39 5.85 -11.38 9.50
C LYS A 39 6.34 -10.42 10.56
N GLY A 40 5.65 -10.35 11.69
CA GLY A 40 6.02 -9.48 12.82
C GLY A 40 5.33 -8.11 12.77
N SER A 41 5.74 -7.22 13.67
CA SER A 41 5.38 -5.80 13.64
C SER A 41 6.31 -5.04 12.69
N GLY A 42 5.82 -3.94 12.12
CA GLY A 42 6.68 -3.03 11.33
C GLY A 42 7.85 -2.48 12.14
N SER A 43 8.86 -1.93 11.45
CA SER A 43 10.11 -1.47 12.05
C SER A 43 9.96 -0.24 12.96
N GLY A 44 8.82 0.46 12.90
CA GLY A 44 8.56 1.71 13.59
C GLY A 44 8.93 2.96 12.78
N ASP A 45 9.66 2.79 11.68
CA ASP A 45 9.86 3.84 10.67
C ASP A 45 8.75 3.75 9.61
N TYR A 46 8.19 4.91 9.23
CA TYR A 46 7.03 4.95 8.33
C TYR A 46 7.38 4.51 6.91
N LEU A 47 8.51 4.97 6.36
CA LEU A 47 8.94 4.66 4.99
C LEU A 47 9.32 3.18 4.87
N GLU A 48 10.02 2.64 5.86
CA GLU A 48 10.35 1.22 5.91
C GLU A 48 9.09 0.35 6.05
N THR A 49 8.16 0.73 6.93
CA THR A 49 6.87 0.02 7.08
C THR A 49 6.06 0.08 5.78
N ALA A 50 6.00 1.23 5.12
CA ALA A 50 5.35 1.38 3.82
C ALA A 50 5.97 0.46 2.77
N PHE A 51 7.31 0.39 2.72
CA PHE A 51 8.03 -0.52 1.83
C PHE A 51 7.71 -1.99 2.12
N GLU A 52 7.80 -2.42 3.39
CA GLU A 52 7.54 -3.79 3.79
C GLU A 52 6.13 -4.23 3.42
N VAL A 53 5.12 -3.40 3.70
CA VAL A 53 3.73 -3.70 3.39
C VAL A 53 3.48 -3.68 1.87
N MET A 54 3.84 -2.61 1.17
CA MET A 54 3.55 -2.45 -0.26
C MET A 54 4.29 -3.49 -1.11
N ASN A 55 5.52 -3.85 -0.75
CA ASN A 55 6.31 -4.82 -1.50
C ASN A 55 5.61 -6.19 -1.57
N LEU A 56 4.85 -6.59 -0.55
CA LEU A 56 4.07 -7.84 -0.59
C LEU A 56 3.03 -7.86 -1.73
N PHE A 57 2.54 -6.69 -2.13
CA PHE A 57 1.51 -6.53 -3.15
C PHE A 57 2.07 -6.23 -4.54
N THR A 58 3.29 -5.69 -4.63
CA THR A 58 3.86 -5.16 -5.87
C THR A 58 5.09 -5.90 -6.39
N ALA A 59 5.67 -6.84 -5.64
CA ALA A 59 6.97 -7.46 -5.96
C ALA A 59 7.09 -8.11 -7.35
N GLU A 60 5.99 -8.59 -7.93
CA GLU A 60 5.97 -9.14 -9.30
C GLU A 60 5.95 -8.07 -10.40
N SER A 61 5.67 -6.82 -10.04
CA SER A 61 5.47 -5.69 -10.96
C SER A 61 6.55 -4.62 -10.83
N LEU A 62 7.13 -4.44 -9.64
CA LEU A 62 8.16 -3.46 -9.34
C LEU A 62 9.31 -4.14 -8.61
N ASN A 63 10.55 -3.84 -9.01
CA ASN A 63 11.70 -4.25 -8.22
C ASN A 63 11.81 -3.39 -6.96
N GLN A 64 12.48 -3.91 -5.93
CA GLN A 64 12.57 -3.27 -4.61
C GLN A 64 13.24 -1.89 -4.65
N VAL A 65 14.25 -1.70 -5.50
CA VAL A 65 14.96 -0.42 -5.63
C VAL A 65 14.03 0.66 -6.17
N THR A 66 13.24 0.32 -7.20
CA THR A 66 12.25 1.22 -7.77
C THR A 66 11.14 1.54 -6.77
N LEU A 67 10.64 0.54 -6.04
CA LEU A 67 9.59 0.76 -5.04
C LEU A 67 10.07 1.69 -3.91
N LYS A 68 11.27 1.46 -3.36
CA LYS A 68 11.86 2.33 -2.33
C LYS A 68 11.95 3.77 -2.80
N LYS A 69 12.48 3.98 -4.02
CA LYS A 69 12.59 5.31 -4.60
C LYS A 69 11.22 6.02 -4.72
N ILE A 70 10.19 5.30 -5.19
CA ILE A 70 8.82 5.86 -5.29
C ILE A 70 8.29 6.25 -3.91
N ILE A 71 8.52 5.42 -2.88
CA ILE A 71 8.09 5.68 -1.51
C ILE A 71 8.81 6.92 -0.96
N ASP A 72 10.14 7.00 -1.12
CA ASP A 72 10.94 8.13 -0.68
C ASP A 72 10.43 9.44 -1.32
N GLU A 73 10.25 9.45 -2.65
CA GLU A 73 9.76 10.62 -3.40
C GLU A 73 8.30 10.98 -3.04
N ALA A 74 7.43 9.99 -2.79
CA ALA A 74 6.03 10.24 -2.46
C ALA A 74 5.85 10.92 -1.09
N TYR A 75 6.67 10.54 -0.10
CA TYR A 75 6.58 11.05 1.26
C TYR A 75 7.52 12.22 1.55
N GLU A 76 8.46 12.56 0.65
CA GLU A 76 9.36 13.73 0.78
C GLU A 76 8.60 15.06 0.98
N SER A 77 7.38 15.15 0.44
CA SER A 77 6.57 16.37 0.50
C SER A 77 5.86 16.64 1.84
N PHE A 78 5.95 15.72 2.80
CA PHE A 78 5.31 15.89 4.12
C PHE A 78 6.14 16.82 5.01
N ASP A 79 5.45 17.72 5.71
CA ASP A 79 6.08 18.74 6.57
C ASP A 79 6.68 18.17 7.88
N VAL A 80 6.36 16.91 8.21
CA VAL A 80 6.79 16.23 9.44
C VAL A 80 7.52 14.92 9.12
N GLN A 81 8.59 14.63 9.87
CA GLN A 81 9.45 13.47 9.61
C GLN A 81 8.71 12.15 9.83
N GLU A 82 7.77 12.11 10.78
CA GLU A 82 6.97 10.94 11.10
C GLU A 82 5.96 10.58 10.01
N VAL A 83 5.73 11.48 9.03
CA VAL A 83 4.73 11.42 7.94
C VAL A 83 3.28 11.42 8.44
N VAL A 84 2.97 10.56 9.41
CA VAL A 84 1.65 10.38 10.01
C VAL A 84 1.79 10.40 11.53
N PRO A 85 1.80 11.59 12.17
CA PRO A 85 1.99 11.69 13.60
C PRO A 85 0.73 11.23 14.36
N LEU A 86 0.95 10.67 15.56
CA LEU A 86 -0.10 10.33 16.51
C LEU A 86 -0.12 11.38 17.65
N ILE A 87 -1.23 12.09 17.78
CA ILE A 87 -1.46 13.07 18.84
C ILE A 87 -2.31 12.44 19.94
N GLU A 88 -1.78 12.37 21.16
CA GLU A 88 -2.55 11.92 22.33
C GLU A 88 -3.57 13.00 22.72
N LEU A 89 -4.84 12.61 22.76
CA LEU A 89 -5.94 13.48 23.19
C LEU A 89 -6.39 13.16 24.62
N ASP A 90 -6.28 11.89 25.04
CA ASP A 90 -6.59 11.36 26.36
C ASP A 90 -5.89 10.00 26.56
N GLU A 91 -5.96 9.39 27.75
CA GLU A 91 -5.22 8.18 28.15
C GLU A 91 -5.33 6.99 27.16
N GLN A 92 -6.42 6.90 26.41
CA GLN A 92 -6.68 5.84 25.43
C GLN A 92 -7.18 6.38 24.08
N ILE A 93 -7.04 7.68 23.85
CA ILE A 93 -7.55 8.34 22.63
C ILE A 93 -6.39 9.03 21.94
N PHE A 94 -6.12 8.59 20.70
CA PHE A 94 -5.08 9.12 19.84
C PHE A 94 -5.69 9.57 18.52
N LEU A 95 -5.27 10.74 18.03
CA LEU A 95 -5.58 11.24 16.71
C LEU A 95 -4.41 10.92 15.77
N MET A 96 -4.72 10.34 14.61
CA MET A 96 -3.78 10.14 13.53
C MET A 96 -3.99 11.25 12.49
N GLU A 97 -3.04 12.17 12.39
CA GLU A 97 -3.11 13.28 11.43
C GLU A 97 -2.64 12.78 10.06
N LEU A 98 -3.50 12.92 9.05
CA LEU A 98 -3.27 12.48 7.66
C LEU A 98 -3.35 13.68 6.68
N PHE A 99 -3.09 14.88 7.18
CA PHE A 99 -3.22 16.15 6.45
C PHE A 99 -1.92 16.96 6.48
#